data_AF-A0A429EP96-F1
#
_entry.id   AF-A0A429EP96-F1
#
_cell.length_a   1.000
_cell.length_b   1.000
_cell.length_c   1.000
_cell.angle_alpha   90.00
_cell.angle_beta   90.00
_cell.angle_gamma   90.00
#
_symmetry.space_group_name_H-M   'P 1'
#
loop_
_entity.id
_entity.type
_entity.pdbx_description
1 polymer ?
#
loop_
_entity_poly.entity_id
_entity_poly.type
_entity_poly.pdbx_seq_one_letter_code
_entity_poly.pdbx_strand_id
1 'polypeptide(L)' 'ARPARALAGFAGAQAGPGEWAEVTVELPRRAFEVWDEATGSWAFVKGSYELGIGRSIADRRITSAITV' A
#
# COMPACT_ATOMS: atom_id res chain seq x y z
N ALA A 1 -9.03 15.81 0.53
CA ALA A 1 -9.35 14.74 1.51
C ALA A 1 -8.75 13.42 1.04
N ARG A 2 -8.19 12.60 1.93
CA ARG A 2 -7.64 11.27 1.58
C ARG A 2 -8.76 10.21 1.58
N PRO A 3 -8.81 9.28 0.61
CA PRO A 3 -9.77 8.18 0.66
C PRO A 3 -9.52 7.31 1.89
N ALA A 4 -10.57 6.65 2.39
CA ALA A 4 -10.45 5.72 3.51
C ALA A 4 -9.43 4.59 3.23
N ARG A 5 -9.28 4.21 1.96
CA ARG A 5 -8.31 3.22 1.48
C ARG A 5 -7.79 3.61 0.10
N ALA A 6 -6.52 3.35 -0.15
CA ALA A 6 -5.88 3.50 -1.45
C ALA A 6 -4.93 2.32 -1.70
N LEU A 7 -4.87 1.83 -2.94
CA LEU A 7 -3.90 0.81 -3.32
C LEU A 7 -2.49 1.42 -3.28
N ALA A 8 -1.63 0.90 -2.42
CA ALA A 8 -0.27 1.40 -2.22
C ALA A 8 0.77 0.73 -3.14
N GLY A 9 0.51 -0.50 -3.58
CA GLY A 9 1.37 -1.28 -4.48
C GLY A 9 0.79 -2.66 -4.78
N PHE A 10 1.32 -3.34 -5.78
CA PHE A 10 0.98 -4.73 -6.12
C PHE A 10 2.16 -5.41 -6.84
N ALA A 11 2.19 -6.74 -6.80
CA ALA A 11 3.14 -7.55 -7.56
C ALA A 11 2.45 -8.80 -8.10
N GLY A 12 2.90 -9.28 -9.26
CA GLY A 12 2.49 -10.58 -9.80
C GLY A 12 3.31 -11.69 -9.17
N ALA A 13 2.65 -12.80 -8.82
CA ALA A 13 3.30 -14.02 -8.34
C ALA A 13 2.89 -15.18 -9.25
N GLN A 14 3.85 -16.02 -9.64
CA GLN A 14 3.60 -17.23 -10.42
C GLN A 14 4.22 -18.41 -9.68
N ALA A 15 3.45 -19.47 -9.47
CA ALA A 15 3.88 -20.70 -8.83
C ALA A 15 3.25 -21.90 -9.55
N GLY A 16 4.00 -23.00 -9.69
CA GLY A 16 3.48 -24.27 -10.16
C GLY A 16 2.63 -25.00 -9.10
N PRO A 17 2.06 -26.17 -9.45
CA PRO A 17 1.31 -26.98 -8.49
C PRO A 17 2.15 -27.38 -7.28
N GLY A 18 1.71 -26.97 -6.08
CA GLY A 18 2.41 -27.26 -4.81
C GLY A 18 3.60 -26.35 -4.50
N GLU A 19 3.94 -25.41 -5.39
CA GLU A 19 5.02 -24.47 -5.18
C GLU A 19 4.57 -23.21 -4.43
N TRP A 20 5.55 -22.55 -3.82
CA TRP A 20 5.39 -21.24 -3.19
C TRP A 20 6.12 -20.18 -4.03
N ALA A 21 5.50 -19.01 -4.13
CA ALA A 21 6.14 -17.82 -4.69
C ALA A 21 6.21 -16.74 -3.61
N GLU A 22 7.40 -16.16 -3.44
CA GLU A 22 7.62 -14.98 -2.62
C GLU A 22 7.68 -13.76 -3.53
N VAL A 23 6.97 -12.70 -3.13
CA VAL A 23 6.98 -11.42 -3.85
C VAL A 23 7.19 -10.28 -2.88
N THR A 24 8.02 -9.33 -3.28
CA THR A 24 8.21 -8.08 -2.56
C THR A 24 7.38 -6.99 -3.23
N VAL A 25 6.52 -6.34 -2.45
CA VAL A 25 5.78 -5.15 -2.90
C VAL A 25 6.42 -3.93 -2.24
N GLU A 26 7.15 -3.15 -3.02
CA GLU A 26 7.71 -1.89 -2.55
C GLU A 26 6.60 -0.85 -2.38
N LEU A 27 6.59 -0.16 -1.24
CA LEU A 27 5.69 0.96 -1.00
C LEU A 27 6.41 2.25 -1.40
N PRO A 28 6.07 2.89 -2.53
CA PRO A 28 6.70 4.13 -2.93
C PRO A 28 6.37 5.22 -1.92
N ARG A 29 7.29 6.17 -1.71
CA ARG A 29 7.06 7.37 -0.88
C ARG A 29 5.73 8.04 -1.18
N ARG A 30 5.36 8.08 -2.46
CA ARG A 30 4.11 8.66 -2.97
C ARG A 30 2.84 8.06 -2.36
N ALA A 31 2.87 6.81 -1.88
CA ALA A 31 1.74 6.19 -1.18
C ALA A 31 1.40 6.91 0.14
N PHE A 32 2.32 7.71 0.67
CA PHE A 32 2.19 8.49 1.90
C PHE A 32 2.11 9.99 1.64
N GLU A 33 1.98 10.41 0.38
CA GLU A 33 1.87 11.81 0.00
C GLU A 33 0.45 12.20 -0.37
N VAL A 34 0.09 13.45 -0.11
CA VAL A 34 -1.14 14.08 -0.59
C VAL A 34 -0.77 15.32 -1.41
N TRP A 35 -1.60 15.66 -2.38
CA TRP A 35 -1.46 16.94 -3.07
C TRP A 35 -1.90 18.06 -2.13
N ASP A 36 -1.01 19.01 -1.89
CA ASP A 36 -1.27 20.24 -1.15
C ASP A 36 -1.51 21.37 -2.15
N GLU A 37 -2.77 21.82 -2.24
CA GLU A 37 -3.19 22.89 -3.15
C GLU A 37 -2.59 24.25 -2.75
N ALA A 38 -2.27 24.46 -1.48
CA ALA A 38 -1.72 25.74 -1.02
C ALA A 38 -0.28 25.95 -1.51
N THR A 39 0.50 24.86 -1.58
CA THR A 39 1.89 24.88 -2.05
C THR A 39 2.04 24.43 -3.50
N GLY A 40 0.98 23.88 -4.10
CA GLY A 40 1.02 23.31 -5.45
C GLY A 40 2.02 22.15 -5.56
N SER A 41 2.11 21.33 -4.50
CA SER A 41 3.17 20.31 -4.38
C SER A 41 2.68 19.04 -3.67
N TRP A 42 3.49 17.99 -3.73
CA TRP A 42 3.24 16.76 -2.97
C TRP A 42 3.82 16.87 -1.58
N ALA A 43 2.97 16.70 -0.57
CA ALA A 43 3.34 16.76 0.84
C ALA A 43 3.32 15.36 1.47
N PHE A 44 4.42 14.97 2.09
CA PHE A 44 4.54 13.70 2.80
C PHE A 44 3.87 13.78 4.17
N VAL A 45 2.98 12.84 4.44
CA VAL A 45 2.19 12.78 5.67
C VAL A 45 2.76 11.70 6.57
N LYS A 46 3.49 12.12 7.60
CA LYS A 46 3.97 11.24 8.67
C LYS A 46 2.81 10.71 9.52
N GLY A 47 3.00 9.55 10.13
CA GLY A 47 2.05 9.00 11.08
C GLY A 47 1.89 7.49 10.97
N SER A 48 0.90 6.96 11.70
CA SER A 48 0.55 5.56 11.69
C SER A 48 -0.41 5.23 10.55
N TYR A 49 -0.07 4.20 9.78
CA TYR A 49 -0.88 3.67 8.69
C TYR A 49 -1.21 2.21 8.93
N GLU A 50 -2.43 1.81 8.57
CA GLU A 50 -2.82 0.42 8.48
C GLU A 50 -2.60 -0.10 7.05
N LEU A 51 -1.71 -1.08 6.90
CA LEU A 51 -1.53 -1.83 5.68
C LEU A 51 -2.50 -3.00 5.64
N GLY A 52 -3.29 -3.05 4.57
CA GLY A 52 -4.12 -4.19 4.21
C GLY A 52 -3.50 -4.98 3.07
N ILE A 53 -3.20 -6.25 3.28
CA ILE A 53 -2.60 -7.12 2.26
C ILE A 53 -3.58 -8.26 1.94
N GLY A 54 -3.80 -8.47 0.66
CA GLY A 54 -4.81 -9.39 0.15
C GLY A 54 -4.72 -9.58 -1.35
N ARG A 55 -5.58 -10.44 -1.88
CA ARG A 55 -5.69 -10.72 -3.32
C ARG A 55 -6.68 -9.79 -4.03
N SER A 56 -7.52 -9.12 -3.24
CA SER A 56 -8.47 -8.11 -3.70
C SER A 56 -8.84 -7.19 -2.54
N ILE A 57 -9.56 -6.10 -2.84
CA ILE A 57 -10.08 -5.20 -1.80
C ILE A 57 -11.11 -5.89 -0.87
N ALA A 58 -11.75 -6.98 -1.34
CA ALA A 58 -12.73 -7.75 -0.59
C ALA A 58 -12.12 -8.94 0.19
N ASP A 59 -10.93 -9.43 -0.20
CA ASP A 59 -10.21 -10.54 0.44
C ASP A 59 -8.91 -10.04 1.08
N ARG A 60 -9.04 -9.38 2.23
CA ARG A 60 -7.94 -8.87 3.04
C ARG A 60 -7.61 -9.87 4.14
N ARG A 61 -6.41 -10.44 4.11
CA ARG A 61 -6.02 -11.53 5.02
C ARG A 61 -5.03 -11.10 6.08
N ILE A 62 -4.18 -10.13 5.74
CA ILE A 62 -3.16 -9.62 6.64
C ILE A 62 -3.42 -8.13 6.84
N THR A 63 -3.36 -7.72 8.09
CA THR A 63 -3.42 -6.32 8.50
C THR A 63 -2.19 -6.04 9.36
N SER A 64 -1.49 -4.95 9.09
CA SER A 64 -0.32 -4.56 9.88
C SER A 64 -0.24 -3.04 10.01
N ALA A 65 0.15 -2.55 11.17
CA ALA A 65 0.39 -1.13 11.39
C ALA A 65 1.86 -0.78 11.11
N ILE A 66 2.09 0.31 10.38
CA ILE A 66 3.42 0.88 10.18
C ILE A 66 3.43 2.36 10.59
N THR A 67 4.60 2.86 10.97
CA THR A 67 4.83 4.28 11.20
C THR A 67 5.83 4.80 10.18
N VAL A 68 5.51 5.92 9.56
CA VAL A 68 6.37 6.61 8.58
C VAL A 68 6.53 8.09 8.92
#